data_AF-A0AA37N8F4-F1
#
_entry.id   AF-A0AA37N8F4-F1
#
_cell.length_a   1.000
_cell.length_b   1.000
_cell.length_c   1.000
_cell.angle_alpha   90.00
_cell.angle_beta   90.00
_cell.angle_gamma   90.00
#
_symmetry.space_group_name_H-M   'P 1'
#
loop_
_entity.id
_entity.type
_entity.pdbx_description
1 polymer ?
#
loop_
_entity_poly.entity_id
_entity_poly.type
_entity_poly.pdbx_seq_one_letter_code
_entity_poly.pdbx_strand_id
1 'polypeptide(L)'
;MHRKHIVVGQTVKRNLVQEILRLKFRHPENFMPNRAFYQEVGINQMRWWDIFYGRKNINQEEYIALSKYFGITLEEAFAARQLCIFEEQ
;
A
#
# COMPACT_ATOMS: atom_id res chain seq x y z
N MET A 1 -25.69 -5.90 5.55
CA MET A 1 -24.60 -6.90 5.45
C MET A 1 -23.38 -6.23 4.83
N HIS A 2 -22.36 -5.89 5.63
CA HIS A 2 -21.06 -5.47 5.07
C HIS A 2 -20.38 -6.71 4.49
N ARG A 3 -20.26 -6.78 3.16
CA ARG A 3 -19.43 -7.80 2.51
C ARG A 3 -18.00 -7.54 2.96
N LYS A 4 -17.47 -8.41 3.82
CA LYS A 4 -16.02 -8.46 4.06
C LYS A 4 -15.39 -8.63 2.68
N HIS A 5 -14.69 -7.60 2.19
CA HIS A 5 -13.95 -7.62 0.93
C HIS A 5 -12.79 -8.60 1.09
N ILE A 6 -13.08 -9.90 0.98
CA ILE A 6 -12.06 -10.92 0.86
C ILE A 6 -11.41 -10.65 -0.48
N VAL A 7 -10.16 -10.20 -0.47
CA VAL A 7 -9.37 -9.99 -1.68
C VAL A 7 -9.03 -11.37 -2.24
N VAL A 8 -9.90 -11.89 -3.10
CA VAL A 8 -9.67 -13.13 -3.83
C VAL A 8 -8.49 -12.88 -4.78
N GLY A 9 -7.40 -13.65 -4.65
CA GLY A 9 -6.22 -13.56 -5.51
C GLY A 9 -5.03 -12.75 -4.97
N GLN A 10 -5.00 -12.44 -3.67
CA GLN A 10 -3.75 -11.93 -3.06
C GLN A 10 -2.64 -12.98 -3.24
N THR A 11 -1.61 -12.60 -3.99
CA THR A 11 -0.47 -13.48 -4.32
C THR A 11 0.73 -13.18 -3.44
N VAL A 12 0.80 -11.96 -2.89
CA VAL A 12 1.88 -11.55 -2.00
C VAL A 12 1.57 -11.94 -0.56
N LYS A 13 2.54 -12.56 0.12
CA LYS A 13 2.42 -12.94 1.55
C LYS A 13 2.16 -11.71 2.44
N ARG A 14 2.79 -10.57 2.11
CA ARG A 14 2.64 -9.28 2.81
C ARG A 14 2.34 -8.16 1.81
N ASN A 15 1.34 -7.35 2.09
CA ASN A 15 0.95 -6.22 1.24
C ASN A 15 1.42 -4.90 1.87
N LEU A 16 2.65 -4.51 1.53
CA LEU A 16 3.30 -3.30 2.05
C LEU A 16 2.50 -2.02 1.75
N VAL A 17 1.76 -1.97 0.64
CA VAL A 17 0.91 -0.82 0.30
C VAL A 17 -0.21 -0.66 1.32
N GLN A 18 -0.89 -1.75 1.69
CA GLN A 18 -1.93 -1.71 2.70
C GLN A 18 -1.38 -1.32 4.08
N GLU A 19 -0.18 -1.80 4.43
CA GLU A 19 0.47 -1.46 5.69
C GLU A 19 0.73 0.05 5.80
N ILE A 20 1.39 0.66 4.81
CA ILE A 20 1.67 2.10 4.84
C ILE A 20 0.38 2.94 4.77
N LEU A 21 -0.60 2.53 3.97
CA LEU A 21 -1.85 3.26 3.87
C LEU A 21 -2.62 3.25 5.19
N ARG A 22 -2.58 2.17 5.96
CA ARG A 22 -3.22 2.08 7.29
C ARG A 22 -2.58 2.99 8.33
N LEU A 23 -1.33 3.41 8.15
CA LEU A 23 -0.69 4.41 9.03
C LEU A 23 -1.36 5.78 8.88
N LYS A 24 -1.82 6.11 7.67
CA LYS A 24 -2.38 7.43 7.35
C LYS A 24 -3.90 7.45 7.29
N PHE A 25 -4.51 6.36 6.83
CA PHE A 25 -5.94 6.26 6.57
C PHE A 25 -6.58 5.23 7.50
N ARG A 26 -7.68 5.62 8.15
CA ARG A 26 -8.56 4.68 8.87
C ARG A 26 -9.26 3.69 7.93
N HIS A 27 -9.56 4.16 6.71
CA HIS A 27 -10.26 3.41 5.65
C HIS A 27 -9.55 3.61 4.30
N PRO A 28 -8.41 2.94 4.07
CA PRO A 28 -7.66 3.07 2.82
C PRO A 28 -8.46 2.65 1.57
N GLU A 29 -9.49 1.82 1.72
CA GLU A 29 -10.44 1.44 0.69
C GLU A 29 -11.24 2.60 0.09
N ASN A 30 -11.37 3.72 0.82
CA ASN A 30 -12.07 4.91 0.34
C ASN A 30 -11.17 5.81 -0.51
N PHE A 31 -9.87 5.55 -0.56
CA PHE A 31 -8.97 6.31 -1.41
C PHE A 31 -9.24 5.99 -2.88
N MET A 32 -9.74 7.00 -3.60
CA MET A 32 -9.94 6.92 -5.05
C MET A 32 -8.78 7.62 -5.76
N PRO A 33 -7.84 6.87 -6.35
CA PRO A 33 -6.72 7.46 -7.08
C PRO A 33 -7.22 8.27 -8.28
N ASN A 34 -6.54 9.37 -8.56
CA ASN A 34 -6.84 10.24 -9.70
C ASN A 34 -5.62 10.36 -10.64
N ARG A 35 -5.77 11.11 -11.73
CA ARG A 35 -4.70 11.26 -12.72
C ARG A 35 -3.44 11.91 -12.15
N ALA A 36 -3.59 12.89 -11.25
CA ALA A 36 -2.45 13.56 -10.63
C ALA A 36 -1.65 12.60 -9.76
N PHE A 37 -2.33 11.79 -8.94
CA PHE A 37 -1.72 10.72 -8.16
C PHE A 37 -0.87 9.78 -9.02
N TYR A 38 -1.43 9.28 -10.12
CA TYR A 38 -0.72 8.37 -11.02
C TYR A 38 0.54 9.00 -11.62
N GLN A 39 0.47 10.28 -12.00
CA GLN A 39 1.60 11.01 -12.55
C GLN A 39 2.69 11.29 -11.52
N GLU A 40 2.30 11.67 -10.30
CA GLU A 40 3.25 12.01 -9.23
C GLU A 40 3.96 10.78 -8.68
N VAL A 41 3.25 9.66 -8.54
CA VAL A 41 3.82 8.39 -8.08
C VAL A 41 4.56 7.65 -9.20
N GLY A 42 4.25 7.95 -10.46
CA GLY A 42 4.86 7.29 -11.62
C GLY A 42 4.30 5.90 -11.91
N ILE A 43 3.04 5.64 -11.54
CA ILE A 43 2.35 4.36 -11.78
C ILE A 43 1.08 4.56 -12.59
N ASN A 44 0.68 3.55 -13.36
CA ASN A 44 -0.61 3.57 -14.05
C ASN A 44 -1.74 3.00 -13.15
N GLN A 45 -2.99 3.18 -13.60
CA GLN A 45 -4.18 2.72 -12.88
C GLN A 45 -4.18 1.22 -12.58
N MET A 46 -3.79 0.39 -13.54
CA MET A 46 -3.75 -1.06 -13.37
C MET A 46 -2.72 -1.45 -12.31
N ARG A 47 -1.52 -0.83 -12.38
CA ARG A 47 -0.42 -1.09 -11.46
C ARG A 47 -0.80 -0.74 -10.03
N TRP A 48 -1.49 0.38 -9.82
CA TRP A 48 -2.03 0.75 -8.51
C TRP A 48 -2.91 -0.35 -7.93
N TRP A 49 -3.89 -0.86 -8.69
CA TRP A 49 -4.79 -1.88 -8.18
C TRP A 49 -4.11 -3.23 -7.97
N ASP A 50 -3.12 -3.57 -8.81
CA ASP A 50 -2.31 -4.77 -8.62
C ASP A 50 -1.55 -4.76 -7.29
N ILE A 51 -0.92 -3.63 -6.92
CA ILE A 51 -0.17 -3.51 -5.66
C ILE A 51 -1.10 -3.27 -4.47
N PHE A 52 -2.18 -2.49 -4.63
CA PHE A 52 -3.15 -2.20 -3.58
C PHE A 52 -3.85 -3.47 -3.07
N TYR A 53 -4.23 -4.36 -3.99
CA TYR A 53 -4.83 -5.66 -3.64
C TYR A 53 -3.79 -6.76 -3.39
N GLY A 54 -2.49 -6.48 -3.50
CA GLY A 54 -1.44 -7.48 -3.27
C GLY A 54 -1.44 -8.61 -4.30
N ARG A 55 -1.86 -8.32 -5.53
CA ARG A 55 -1.72 -9.24 -6.68
C ARG A 55 -0.29 -9.28 -7.17
N LYS A 56 0.43 -8.16 -7.03
CA LYS A 56 1.86 -8.03 -7.35
C LYS A 56 2.60 -7.35 -6.22
N ASN A 57 3.87 -7.70 -6.07
CA ASN A 57 4.77 -6.98 -5.15
C ASN A 57 4.99 -5.55 -5.64
N ILE A 58 5.04 -4.62 -4.69
CA ILE A 58 5.54 -3.27 -4.92
C ILE A 58 7.07 -3.28 -5.02
N ASN A 59 7.64 -2.46 -5.90
CA ASN A 59 9.09 -2.28 -5.96
C ASN A 59 9.55 -1.13 -5.03
N GLN A 60 10.87 -0.96 -4.89
CA GLN A 60 11.41 0.05 -3.98
C GLN A 60 11.09 1.49 -4.41
N GLU A 61 11.15 1.80 -5.71
CA GLU A 61 10.88 3.14 -6.24
C GLU A 61 9.42 3.54 -6.02
N GLU A 62 8.49 2.64 -6.34
CA GLU A 62 7.05 2.79 -6.10
C GLU A 62 6.77 2.97 -4.60
N TYR A 63 7.46 2.23 -3.74
CA TYR A 63 7.29 2.34 -2.29
C TYR A 63 7.72 3.72 -1.77
N ILE A 64 8.87 4.23 -2.24
CA ILE A 64 9.36 5.56 -1.89
C ILE A 64 8.41 6.64 -2.42
N ALA A 65 7.97 6.52 -3.68
CA ALA A 65 7.06 7.47 -4.30
C ALA A 65 5.70 7.53 -3.60
N LEU A 66 5.11 6.38 -3.24
CA LEU A 66 3.87 6.34 -2.46
C LEU A 66 4.06 6.93 -1.06
N SER A 67 5.14 6.57 -0.37
CA SER A 67 5.42 7.09 0.97
C SER A 67 5.54 8.61 0.94
N LYS A 68 6.24 9.16 -0.06
CA LYS A 68 6.36 10.60 -0.27
C LYS A 68 5.01 11.25 -0.58
N TYR A 69 4.22 10.68 -1.49
CA TYR A 69 2.90 11.21 -1.86
C TYR A 69 1.94 11.28 -0.65
N PHE A 70 1.92 10.24 0.19
CA PHE A 70 1.06 10.20 1.37
C PHE A 70 1.63 10.92 2.59
N GLY A 71 2.83 11.50 2.47
CA GLY A 71 3.53 12.16 3.56
C GLY A 71 3.80 11.21 4.74
N ILE A 72 4.19 9.98 4.43
CA ILE A 72 4.66 8.97 5.39
C ILE A 72 6.18 9.05 5.40
N THR A 73 6.76 9.27 6.57
CA THR A 73 8.22 9.33 6.68
C THR A 73 8.81 7.95 6.45
N LEU A 74 10.01 7.89 5.86
CA LEU A 74 10.71 6.61 5.67
C LEU A 74 10.99 5.93 7.02
N GLU A 75 11.13 6.69 8.10
CA GLU A 75 11.28 6.18 9.46
C GLU A 75 10.02 5.48 9.95
N GLU A 76 8.82 6.06 9.80
CA GLU A 76 7.55 5.41 10.13
C GLU A 76 7.33 4.15 9.27
N ALA A 77 7.65 4.24 7.99
CA ALA A 77 7.55 3.15 7.04
C ALA A 77 8.52 2.00 7.38
N PHE A 78 9.70 2.31 7.92
CA PHE A 78 10.69 1.33 8.35
C PHE A 78 10.38 0.76 9.74
N ALA A 79 9.88 1.58 10.67
CA ALA A 79 9.44 1.15 12.00
C ALA A 79 8.23 0.20 11.91
N ALA A 80 7.25 0.52 11.06
CA ALA A 80 6.15 -0.40 10.75
C ALA A 80 6.67 -1.74 10.21
N ARG A 81 7.69 -1.70 9.34
CA ARG A 81 8.35 -2.89 8.81
C ARG A 81 9.08 -3.69 9.88
N GLN A 82 9.80 -3.05 10.80
CA GLN A 82 10.48 -3.74 11.90
C GLN A 82 9.50 -4.36 12.88
N LEU A 83 8.49 -3.62 13.34
CA LEU A 83 7.48 -4.13 14.29
C LEU A 83 6.77 -5.38 13.77
N CYS A 84 6.44 -5.41 12.48
CA CYS A 84 5.80 -6.56 11.86
C CYS A 84 6.72 -7.79 11.75
N ILE A 85 8.05 -7.62 11.64
CA ILE A 85 9.01 -8.75 11.60
C ILE A 85 9.12 -9.44 12.98
N PHE A 86 8.92 -8.71 14.07
CA PHE A 86 8.99 -9.27 15.43
C PHE A 86 7.72 -10.03 15.85
N GLU A 87 6.56 -9.72 15.25
CA GLU A 87 5.29 -10.42 15.53
C GLU A 87 5.14 -11.77 14.79
N GLU A 88 6.02 -12.09 13.83
CA GLU A 88 5.99 -13.35 13.07
C GLU A 88 6.86 -14.49 13.67
N GLN A 89 7.22 -14.42 14.95
CA GLN A 89 7.88 -15.53 15.67
C GLN A 89 6.89 -16.43 16.43
#